data_AF-X0XMM2-F1
#
_entry.id   AF-X0XMM2-F1
#
_cell.length_a   1.000
_cell.length_b   1.000
_cell.length_c   1.000
_cell.angle_alpha   90.00
_cell.angle_beta   90.00
_cell.angle_gamma   90.00
#
_symmetry.space_group_name_H-M   'P 1'
#
loop_
_entity.id
_entity.type
_entity.pdbx_description
1 polymer ?
#
loop_
_entity_poly.entity_id
_entity_poly.type
_entity_poly.pdbx_seq_one_letter_code
_entity_poly.pdbx_strand_id
1 'polypeptide(L)'
;GYSALEKINPGVIMVSISPFGQTGPYKDYKAPDIVAWATGGVEYVVGDADRPPVRISHHSQAHLHAAASGAVGALAALYYREMAGYGQQVDVSIQECITRCSFMFTSAWDMMKINLQRGGLTAGIRMTRTWPCKDGYVMWFIWSGPQAKRFNTPFIEWMAEEGIADDVVKGFDWDEFDLRTEPQELIDRFEALAGRFFLKHTKAELMQGAFKHRVMLFPISTSKDILESAQLAAREFWVQLEHPELGTSI
;
A
#
# COMPACT_ATOMS: atom_id res chain seq x y z
N GLY A 1 -1.83 33.89 -14.41
CA GLY A 1 -0.95 32.78 -14.00
C GLY A 1 0.27 33.33 -13.30
N TYR A 2 1.25 32.48 -12.96
CA TYR A 2 2.42 32.84 -12.15
C TYR A 2 3.15 34.11 -12.64
N SER A 3 3.44 34.24 -13.93
CA SER A 3 4.16 35.41 -14.50
C SER A 3 3.47 36.75 -14.29
N ALA A 4 2.16 36.78 -14.03
CA ALA A 4 1.45 38.01 -13.66
C ALA A 4 1.61 38.33 -12.16
N LEU A 5 1.61 37.30 -11.31
CA LEU A 5 1.80 37.45 -9.86
C LEU A 5 3.25 37.83 -9.52
N GLU A 6 4.22 37.24 -10.22
CA GLU A 6 5.65 37.51 -10.05
C GLU A 6 5.99 39.00 -10.28
N LYS A 7 5.34 39.65 -11.26
CA LYS A 7 5.51 41.09 -11.52
C LYS A 7 5.04 41.98 -10.36
N ILE A 8 4.08 41.50 -9.57
CA ILE A 8 3.54 42.20 -8.40
C ILE A 8 4.38 41.89 -7.16
N ASN A 9 4.75 40.62 -7.00
CA ASN A 9 5.56 40.13 -5.88
C ASN A 9 6.58 39.09 -6.39
N PRO A 10 7.85 39.49 -6.60
CA PRO A 10 8.91 38.57 -7.04
C PRO A 10 9.17 37.42 -6.04
N GLY A 11 8.77 37.59 -4.78
CA GLY A 11 8.86 36.56 -3.74
C GLY A 11 7.69 35.57 -3.73
N VAL A 12 6.72 35.68 -4.64
CA VAL A 12 5.53 34.82 -4.65
C VAL A 12 5.88 33.37 -4.96
N ILE A 13 5.32 32.45 -4.18
CA ILE A 13 5.37 31.01 -4.44
C ILE A 13 3.97 30.60 -4.87
N MET A 14 3.85 30.01 -6.06
CA MET A 14 2.57 29.56 -6.59
C MET A 14 2.60 28.05 -6.83
N VAL A 15 1.82 27.30 -6.05
CA VAL A 15 1.63 25.87 -6.26
C VAL A 15 0.41 25.66 -7.15
N SER A 16 0.60 25.00 -8.28
CA SER A 16 -0.46 24.63 -9.22
C SER A 16 -0.59 23.11 -9.17
N ILE A 17 -1.73 22.60 -8.73
CA ILE A 17 -2.04 21.16 -8.73
C ILE A 17 -3.10 20.92 -9.79
N SER A 18 -2.77 20.14 -10.81
CA SER A 18 -3.70 19.79 -11.90
C SER A 18 -3.60 18.29 -12.23
N PRO A 19 -4.61 17.70 -12.90
CA PRO A 19 -4.62 16.26 -13.15
C PRO A 19 -3.37 15.74 -13.88
N PHE A 20 -2.87 16.51 -14.85
CA PHE A 20 -1.78 16.12 -15.74
C PHE A 20 -0.59 17.10 -15.75
N GLY A 21 -0.58 18.11 -14.87
CA GLY A 21 0.42 19.19 -14.88
C GLY A 21 0.06 20.35 -15.82
N GLN A 22 0.87 21.41 -15.80
CA GLN A 22 0.65 22.61 -16.63
C GLN A 22 1.27 22.50 -18.03
N THR A 23 1.90 21.37 -18.35
CA THR A 23 2.57 21.10 -19.64
C THR A 23 2.16 19.75 -20.23
N GLY A 24 2.55 19.50 -21.48
CA GLY A 24 2.22 18.26 -22.18
C GLY A 24 0.84 18.24 -22.85
N PRO A 25 0.48 17.13 -23.53
CA PRO A 25 -0.70 17.04 -24.37
C PRO A 25 -2.02 17.04 -23.59
N TYR A 26 -2.00 16.67 -22.31
CA TYR A 26 -3.20 16.56 -21.46
C TYR A 26 -3.34 17.70 -20.46
N LYS A 27 -2.53 18.77 -20.55
CA LYS A 27 -2.55 19.90 -19.59
C LYS A 27 -3.94 20.55 -19.40
N ASP A 28 -4.77 20.53 -20.44
CA ASP A 28 -6.10 21.17 -20.44
C ASP A 28 -7.23 20.18 -20.10
N TYR A 29 -6.90 18.91 -19.79
CA TYR A 29 -7.88 17.87 -19.50
C TYR A 29 -8.28 17.88 -18.02
N LYS A 30 -9.56 17.68 -17.76
CA LYS A 30 -10.11 17.48 -16.41
C LYS A 30 -10.19 15.99 -16.12
N ALA A 31 -9.78 15.59 -14.94
CA ALA A 31 -9.80 14.18 -14.54
C ALA A 31 -10.20 14.02 -13.07
N PRO A 32 -11.13 13.11 -12.74
CA PRO A 32 -11.37 12.69 -11.37
C PRO A 32 -10.27 11.73 -10.88
N ASP A 33 -10.31 11.42 -9.58
CA ASP A 33 -9.34 10.57 -8.88
C ASP A 33 -9.04 9.24 -9.59
N ILE A 34 -10.09 8.54 -10.04
CA ILE A 34 -9.96 7.25 -10.71
C ILE A 34 -9.16 7.31 -12.02
N VAL A 35 -9.18 8.45 -12.72
CA VAL A 35 -8.38 8.61 -13.94
C VAL A 35 -6.90 8.69 -13.60
N ALA A 36 -6.52 9.33 -12.49
CA ALA A 36 -5.13 9.35 -12.05
C ALA A 36 -4.62 7.96 -11.66
N TRP A 37 -5.44 7.13 -10.99
CA TRP A 37 -5.09 5.74 -10.68
C TRP A 37 -4.92 4.87 -11.94
N ALA A 38 -5.85 4.98 -12.88
CA ALA A 38 -5.80 4.25 -14.14
C ALA A 38 -4.59 4.66 -15.00
N THR A 39 -4.38 5.97 -15.17
CA THR A 39 -3.34 6.51 -16.05
C THR A 39 -1.96 6.58 -15.41
N GLY A 40 -1.87 6.49 -14.08
CA GLY A 40 -0.59 6.36 -13.35
C GLY A 40 -0.08 4.93 -13.24
N GLY A 41 -0.86 3.94 -13.67
CA GLY A 41 -0.45 2.54 -13.87
C GLY A 41 -0.54 1.63 -12.64
N VAL A 42 -0.68 2.16 -11.42
CA VAL A 42 -0.78 1.35 -10.19
C VAL A 42 -2.00 0.42 -10.23
N GLU A 43 -3.13 0.89 -10.78
CA GLU A 43 -4.36 0.10 -10.85
C GLU A 43 -4.18 -1.23 -11.59
N TYR A 44 -3.33 -1.27 -12.63
CA TYR A 44 -3.12 -2.45 -13.46
C TYR A 44 -2.69 -3.70 -12.69
N VAL A 45 -1.92 -3.52 -11.60
CA VAL A 45 -1.32 -4.61 -10.82
C VAL A 45 -2.07 -4.93 -9.53
N VAL A 46 -3.20 -4.27 -9.27
CA VAL A 46 -3.99 -4.46 -8.05
C VAL A 46 -5.18 -5.38 -8.30
N GLY A 47 -5.35 -6.36 -7.39
CA GLY A 47 -6.40 -7.38 -7.45
C GLY A 47 -5.87 -8.77 -7.79
N ASP A 48 -6.79 -9.68 -8.08
CA ASP A 48 -6.50 -11.07 -8.42
C ASP A 48 -6.10 -11.22 -9.89
N ALA A 49 -5.29 -12.23 -10.20
CA ALA A 49 -4.77 -12.48 -11.55
C ALA A 49 -5.87 -12.80 -12.58
N ASP A 50 -6.90 -13.53 -12.15
CA ASP A 50 -8.01 -14.03 -12.95
C ASP A 50 -9.19 -13.04 -13.06
N ARG A 51 -9.06 -11.85 -12.47
CA ARG A 51 -10.10 -10.81 -12.45
C ARG A 51 -9.60 -9.51 -13.08
N PRO A 52 -10.54 -8.63 -13.51
CA PRO A 52 -10.19 -7.27 -13.91
C PRO A 52 -9.45 -6.52 -12.79
N PRO A 53 -8.58 -5.55 -13.13
CA PRO A 53 -7.97 -4.65 -12.16
C PRO A 53 -8.98 -4.05 -11.18
N VAL A 54 -8.56 -3.93 -9.92
CA VAL A 54 -9.41 -3.39 -8.85
C VAL A 54 -8.94 -2.00 -8.48
N ARG A 55 -9.91 -1.08 -8.36
CA ARG A 55 -9.68 0.27 -7.84
C ARG A 55 -9.00 0.22 -6.47
N ILE A 56 -8.03 1.08 -6.25
CA ILE A 56 -7.20 1.08 -5.03
C ILE A 56 -7.90 1.78 -3.86
N SER A 57 -8.69 2.81 -4.17
CA SER A 57 -9.34 3.62 -3.15
C SER A 57 -10.74 4.09 -3.55
N HIS A 58 -11.50 4.46 -2.53
CA HIS A 58 -12.71 5.27 -2.66
C HIS A 58 -12.37 6.73 -2.29
N HIS A 59 -12.92 7.70 -3.04
CA HIS A 59 -12.71 9.16 -2.89
C HIS A 59 -11.37 9.72 -3.43
N SER A 60 -10.90 10.83 -2.86
CA SER A 60 -9.90 11.75 -3.41
C SER A 60 -8.45 11.41 -3.04
N GLN A 61 -8.10 10.12 -2.90
CA GLN A 61 -6.77 9.73 -2.41
C GLN A 61 -5.63 10.21 -3.34
N ALA A 62 -5.80 10.15 -4.66
CA ALA A 62 -4.81 10.68 -5.60
C ALA A 62 -4.60 12.18 -5.40
N HIS A 63 -5.67 12.92 -5.10
CA HIS A 63 -5.57 14.34 -4.77
C HIS A 63 -4.81 14.58 -3.46
N LEU A 64 -4.96 13.71 -2.46
CA LEU A 64 -4.19 13.80 -1.21
C LEU A 64 -2.70 13.53 -1.43
N HIS A 65 -2.34 12.55 -2.27
CA HIS A 65 -0.95 12.34 -2.70
C HIS A 65 -0.36 13.56 -3.39
N ALA A 66 -1.13 14.20 -4.28
CA ALA A 66 -0.72 15.41 -4.95
C ALA A 66 -0.63 16.61 -3.98
N ALA A 67 -1.54 16.73 -3.02
CA ALA A 67 -1.52 17.77 -2.00
C ALA A 67 -0.28 17.66 -1.10
N ALA A 68 0.07 16.44 -0.66
CA ALA A 68 1.31 16.20 0.08
C ALA A 68 2.54 16.59 -0.74
N SER A 69 2.58 16.20 -2.02
CA SER A 69 3.68 16.57 -2.93
C SER A 69 3.77 18.08 -3.15
N GLY A 70 2.62 18.76 -3.30
CA GLY A 70 2.53 20.21 -3.41
C GLY A 70 2.98 20.94 -2.15
N ALA A 71 2.64 20.42 -0.97
CA ALA A 71 3.13 20.96 0.30
C ALA A 71 4.66 20.85 0.41
N VAL A 72 5.23 19.69 0.06
CA VAL A 72 6.70 19.52 0.01
C VAL A 72 7.33 20.48 -0.99
N GLY A 73 6.76 20.63 -2.18
CA GLY A 73 7.23 21.59 -3.17
C GLY A 73 7.16 23.04 -2.70
N ALA A 74 6.10 23.41 -1.97
CA ALA A 74 5.96 24.74 -1.37
C ALA A 74 7.03 24.99 -0.30
N LEU A 75 7.30 24.01 0.56
CA LEU A 75 8.33 24.10 1.59
C LEU A 75 9.73 24.21 0.96
N ALA A 76 10.03 23.43 -0.08
CA ALA A 76 11.29 23.53 -0.81
C ALA A 76 11.45 24.90 -1.49
N ALA A 77 10.37 25.43 -2.11
CA ALA A 77 10.35 26.76 -2.69
C ALA A 77 10.55 27.86 -1.64
N LEU A 78 9.96 27.69 -0.45
CA LEU A 78 10.11 28.61 0.67
C LEU A 78 11.57 28.64 1.15
N TYR A 79 12.17 27.47 1.36
CA TYR A 79 13.57 27.34 1.73
C TYR A 79 14.50 27.96 0.68
N TYR A 80 14.25 27.68 -0.60
CA TYR A 80 15.03 28.29 -1.69
C TYR A 80 14.94 29.82 -1.70
N ARG A 81 13.74 30.36 -1.46
CA ARG A 81 13.52 31.81 -1.41
C ARG A 81 14.33 32.48 -0.31
N GLU A 82 14.58 31.83 0.83
CA GLU A 82 15.44 32.37 1.88
C GLU A 82 16.90 32.55 1.43
N MET A 83 17.37 31.69 0.52
CA MET A 83 18.73 31.75 -0.02
C MET A 83 18.85 32.67 -1.24
N ALA A 84 17.86 32.62 -2.13
CA ALA A 84 17.92 33.26 -3.45
C ALA A 84 17.21 34.61 -3.52
N GLY A 85 16.27 34.89 -2.60
CA GLY A 85 15.52 36.15 -2.53
C GLY A 85 14.29 36.26 -3.44
N TYR A 86 14.01 35.25 -4.27
CA TYR A 86 12.83 35.21 -5.16
C TYR A 86 12.05 33.90 -5.00
N GLY A 87 10.75 33.97 -5.28
CA GLY A 87 9.84 32.80 -5.25
C GLY A 87 9.86 32.04 -6.58
N GLN A 88 9.02 31.01 -6.68
CA GLN A 88 8.94 30.15 -7.86
C GLN A 88 7.55 29.53 -8.04
N GLN A 89 7.26 29.08 -9.25
CA GLN A 89 6.10 28.24 -9.51
C GLN A 89 6.45 26.77 -9.22
N VAL A 90 5.54 26.09 -8.52
CA VAL A 90 5.59 24.64 -8.31
C VAL A 90 4.44 24.03 -9.10
N ASP A 91 4.74 23.27 -10.15
CA ASP A 91 3.76 22.53 -10.94
C ASP A 91 3.69 21.08 -10.45
N VAL A 92 2.49 20.61 -10.13
CA VAL A 92 2.24 19.27 -9.59
C VAL A 92 1.19 18.58 -10.44
N SER A 93 1.59 17.51 -11.11
CA SER A 93 0.68 16.60 -11.81
C SER A 93 0.21 15.48 -10.87
N ILE A 94 -1.11 15.33 -10.74
CA ILE A 94 -1.70 14.21 -9.98
C ILE A 94 -1.26 12.87 -10.59
N GLN A 95 -1.23 12.75 -11.93
CA GLN A 95 -0.76 11.55 -12.61
C GLN A 95 0.70 11.21 -12.27
N GLU A 96 1.59 12.21 -12.22
CA GLU A 96 3.00 11.99 -11.86
C GLU A 96 3.13 11.51 -10.40
N CYS A 97 2.35 12.09 -9.49
CA CYS A 97 2.30 11.67 -8.09
C CYS A 97 1.86 10.21 -7.96
N ILE A 98 0.83 9.79 -8.69
CA ILE A 98 0.38 8.39 -8.66
C ILE A 98 1.35 7.46 -9.37
N THR A 99 1.99 7.88 -10.47
CA THR A 99 3.03 7.09 -11.14
C THR A 99 4.19 6.77 -10.19
N ARG A 100 4.51 7.67 -9.25
CA ARG A 100 5.52 7.40 -8.21
C ARG A 100 5.08 6.35 -7.18
N CYS A 101 3.77 6.13 -7.02
CA CYS A 101 3.26 5.02 -6.21
C CYS A 101 3.45 3.66 -6.90
N SER A 102 3.70 3.62 -8.22
CA SER A 102 3.85 2.39 -9.03
C SER A 102 5.14 1.61 -8.74
N PHE A 103 5.87 1.90 -7.65
CA PHE A 103 7.00 1.10 -7.12
C PHE A 103 7.87 0.43 -8.20
N MET A 104 8.35 -0.79 -7.99
CA MET A 104 9.22 -1.53 -8.93
C MET A 104 8.59 -1.82 -10.31
N PHE A 105 7.32 -1.47 -10.57
CA PHE A 105 6.62 -1.87 -11.80
C PHE A 105 7.20 -1.18 -13.04
N THR A 106 7.51 0.11 -12.94
CA THR A 106 8.15 0.86 -14.03
C THR A 106 9.57 0.35 -14.30
N SER A 107 10.33 0.05 -13.25
CA SER A 107 11.66 -0.55 -13.35
C SER A 107 11.64 -1.95 -13.97
N ALA A 108 10.62 -2.76 -13.70
CA ALA A 108 10.48 -4.10 -14.28
C ALA A 108 10.34 -4.04 -15.81
N TRP A 109 9.57 -3.08 -16.34
CA TRP A 109 9.52 -2.84 -17.77
C TRP A 109 10.85 -2.27 -18.30
N ASP A 110 11.44 -1.30 -17.61
CA ASP A 110 12.69 -0.69 -18.06
C ASP A 110 13.84 -1.72 -18.16
N MET A 111 14.02 -2.54 -17.12
CA MET A 111 15.11 -3.50 -17.02
C MET A 111 14.84 -4.82 -17.76
N MET A 112 13.62 -5.37 -17.65
CA MET A 112 13.31 -6.74 -18.10
C MET A 112 12.30 -6.77 -19.25
N LYS A 113 11.66 -5.65 -19.59
CA LYS A 113 10.57 -5.57 -20.59
C LYS A 113 9.39 -6.47 -20.24
N ILE A 114 9.09 -6.62 -18.96
CA ILE A 114 7.98 -7.43 -18.44
C ILE A 114 6.95 -6.53 -17.78
N ASN A 115 5.69 -6.71 -18.17
CA ASN A 115 4.55 -6.17 -17.42
C ASN A 115 4.24 -7.12 -16.26
N LEU A 116 4.54 -6.67 -15.04
CA LEU A 116 4.18 -7.39 -13.83
C LEU A 116 2.66 -7.56 -13.76
N GLN A 117 2.21 -8.75 -13.37
CA GLN A 117 0.79 -9.11 -13.37
C GLN A 117 0.21 -9.02 -11.96
N ARG A 118 -1.12 -8.97 -11.89
CA ARG A 118 -1.91 -9.09 -10.66
C ARG A 118 -1.70 -10.48 -10.02
N GLY A 119 -2.09 -10.62 -8.76
CA GLY A 119 -2.02 -11.89 -8.03
C GLY A 119 -0.64 -12.28 -7.47
N GLY A 120 0.39 -11.44 -7.62
CA GLY A 120 1.68 -11.64 -6.95
C GLY A 120 2.88 -11.12 -7.72
N LEU A 121 3.97 -10.85 -7.00
CA LEU A 121 5.24 -10.40 -7.57
C LEU A 121 6.07 -11.54 -8.19
N THR A 122 5.79 -12.80 -7.83
CA THR A 122 6.54 -13.97 -8.28
C THR A 122 5.86 -14.55 -9.51
N ALA A 123 6.46 -14.34 -10.68
CA ALA A 123 5.90 -14.81 -11.95
C ALA A 123 5.69 -16.34 -11.95
N GLY A 124 4.47 -16.77 -12.28
CA GLY A 124 4.14 -18.18 -12.50
C GLY A 124 3.59 -18.94 -11.29
N ILE A 125 3.50 -18.32 -10.11
CA ILE A 125 3.04 -18.99 -8.88
C ILE A 125 1.83 -18.28 -8.33
N ARG A 126 0.80 -19.05 -7.99
CA ARG A 126 -0.35 -18.54 -7.27
C ARG A 126 -0.01 -18.56 -5.78
N MET A 127 -0.12 -17.39 -5.14
CA MET A 127 0.08 -17.27 -3.71
C MET A 127 -1.05 -16.46 -3.07
N THR A 128 -1.65 -17.01 -2.03
CA THR A 128 -2.66 -16.39 -1.20
C THR A 128 -2.00 -15.45 -0.20
N ARG A 129 -2.43 -14.19 -0.18
CA ARG A 129 -1.94 -13.17 0.77
C ARG A 129 -2.98 -12.73 1.78
N THR A 130 -4.25 -12.89 1.44
CA THR A 130 -5.39 -12.46 2.23
C THR A 130 -6.19 -13.68 2.63
N TRP A 131 -6.35 -13.88 3.93
CA TRP A 131 -6.88 -15.09 4.51
C TRP A 131 -8.13 -14.81 5.32
N PRO A 132 -9.24 -15.55 5.11
CA PRO A 132 -10.38 -15.46 6.01
C PRO A 132 -10.01 -16.00 7.39
N CYS A 133 -10.55 -15.35 8.42
CA CYS A 133 -10.47 -15.77 9.81
C CYS A 133 -11.88 -15.69 10.44
N LYS A 134 -12.05 -16.00 11.72
CA LYS A 134 -13.38 -16.09 12.36
C LYS A 134 -14.24 -14.83 12.21
N ASP A 135 -13.63 -13.65 12.19
CA ASP A 135 -14.30 -12.35 12.26
C ASP A 135 -13.78 -11.34 11.21
N GLY A 136 -13.26 -11.84 10.08
CA GLY A 136 -12.81 -11.00 8.97
C GLY A 136 -11.65 -11.61 8.20
N TYR A 137 -10.62 -10.81 7.93
CA TYR A 137 -9.46 -11.24 7.16
C TYR A 137 -8.15 -10.82 7.82
N VAL A 138 -7.10 -11.58 7.54
CA VAL A 138 -5.70 -11.25 7.88
C VAL A 138 -4.83 -11.29 6.64
N MET A 139 -3.73 -10.55 6.65
CA MET A 139 -2.69 -10.62 5.64
C MET A 139 -1.52 -11.46 6.17
N TRP A 140 -1.17 -12.49 5.41
CA TRP A 140 0.01 -13.32 5.64
C TRP A 140 0.43 -13.96 4.31
N PHE A 141 1.73 -14.20 4.11
CA PHE A 141 2.22 -14.89 2.93
C PHE A 141 3.51 -15.64 3.24
N ILE A 142 3.80 -16.65 2.42
CA ILE A 142 5.01 -17.46 2.54
C ILE A 142 6.20 -16.67 2.00
N TRP A 143 7.27 -16.58 2.79
CA TRP A 143 8.52 -15.93 2.40
C TRP A 143 9.39 -16.88 1.58
N SER A 144 10.13 -16.33 0.61
CA SER A 144 10.97 -17.08 -0.33
C SER A 144 12.42 -16.62 -0.27
N GLY A 145 13.35 -17.48 -0.67
CA GLY A 145 14.77 -17.18 -0.78
C GLY A 145 15.44 -17.00 0.59
N PRO A 146 16.50 -16.18 0.71
CA PRO A 146 17.32 -16.10 1.93
C PRO A 146 16.58 -15.69 3.21
N GLN A 147 15.35 -15.18 3.10
CA GLN A 147 14.52 -14.74 4.21
C GLN A 147 13.47 -15.80 4.63
N ALA A 148 13.31 -16.87 3.85
CA ALA A 148 12.28 -17.89 4.05
C ALA A 148 12.33 -18.50 5.45
N LYS A 149 13.47 -19.07 5.85
CA LYS A 149 13.65 -19.65 7.19
C LYS A 149 13.31 -18.68 8.31
N ARG A 150 13.82 -17.45 8.25
CA ARG A 150 13.60 -16.47 9.31
C ARG A 150 12.13 -16.16 9.54
N PHE A 151 11.33 -16.05 8.48
CA PHE A 151 9.94 -15.58 8.58
C PHE A 151 8.91 -16.70 8.55
N ASN A 152 9.21 -17.84 7.94
CA ASN A 152 8.27 -18.96 7.88
C ASN A 152 8.34 -19.83 9.14
N THR A 153 9.55 -20.11 9.67
CA THR A 153 9.74 -20.99 10.83
C THR A 153 8.86 -20.63 12.03
N PRO A 154 8.78 -19.36 12.49
CA PRO A 154 7.98 -19.04 13.67
C PRO A 154 6.48 -19.29 13.48
N PHE A 155 5.98 -19.14 12.24
CA PHE A 155 4.58 -19.46 11.94
C PHE A 155 4.33 -20.97 11.89
N ILE A 156 5.28 -21.73 11.34
CA ILE A 156 5.20 -23.20 11.33
C ILE A 156 5.21 -23.75 12.76
N GLU A 157 6.10 -23.26 13.62
CA GLU A 157 6.18 -23.66 15.03
C GLU A 157 4.87 -23.36 15.76
N TRP A 158 4.29 -22.18 15.55
CA TRP A 158 2.99 -21.83 16.12
C TRP A 158 1.87 -22.75 15.61
N MET A 159 1.82 -23.05 14.31
CA MET A 159 0.87 -24.03 13.78
C MET A 159 1.10 -25.45 14.33
N ALA A 160 2.34 -25.81 14.65
CA ALA A 160 2.69 -27.10 15.25
C ALA A 160 2.23 -27.20 16.71
N GLU A 161 2.40 -26.13 17.50
CA GLU A 161 1.89 -26.04 18.87
C GLU A 161 0.38 -26.27 18.95
N GLU A 162 -0.36 -25.80 17.94
CA GLU A 162 -1.81 -25.98 17.84
C GLU A 162 -2.25 -27.28 17.12
N GLY A 163 -1.29 -28.15 16.81
CA GLY A 163 -1.54 -29.44 16.18
C GLY A 163 -2.08 -29.35 14.76
N ILE A 164 -1.84 -28.24 14.05
CA ILE A 164 -2.28 -28.03 12.67
C ILE A 164 -1.19 -28.42 11.67
N ALA A 165 0.08 -28.12 11.97
CA ALA A 165 1.19 -28.47 11.09
C ALA A 165 1.38 -29.99 11.01
N ASP A 166 1.58 -30.50 9.80
CA ASP A 166 1.93 -31.90 9.53
C ASP A 166 3.45 -32.12 9.52
N ASP A 167 3.87 -33.39 9.46
CA ASP A 167 5.28 -33.75 9.52
C ASP A 167 6.09 -33.26 8.32
N VAL A 168 5.43 -33.07 7.17
CA VAL A 168 6.08 -32.55 5.96
C VAL A 168 6.46 -31.09 6.16
N VAL A 169 5.56 -30.27 6.71
CA VAL A 169 5.83 -28.85 6.97
C VAL A 169 6.82 -28.66 8.12
N LYS A 170 6.77 -29.51 9.16
CA LYS A 170 7.70 -29.45 10.29
C LYS A 170 9.13 -29.81 9.91
N GLY A 171 9.31 -30.79 9.02
CA GLY A 171 10.62 -31.24 8.56
C GLY A 171 11.15 -30.52 7.31
N PHE A 172 10.43 -29.51 6.81
CA PHE A 172 10.78 -28.83 5.58
C PHE A 172 12.02 -27.94 5.75
N ASP A 173 12.96 -28.03 4.80
CA ASP A 173 14.14 -27.19 4.79
C ASP A 173 13.84 -25.82 4.19
N TRP A 174 13.78 -24.81 5.06
CA TRP A 174 13.51 -23.44 4.66
C TRP A 174 14.76 -22.67 4.21
N ASP A 175 15.98 -23.22 4.34
CA ASP A 175 17.20 -22.56 3.88
C ASP A 175 17.29 -22.55 2.34
N GLU A 176 16.82 -23.62 1.70
CA GLU A 176 16.84 -23.76 0.22
C GLU A 176 15.51 -23.39 -0.44
N PHE A 177 14.50 -22.98 0.33
CA PHE A 177 13.16 -22.69 -0.19
C PHE A 177 13.14 -21.51 -1.17
N ASP A 178 12.78 -21.80 -2.42
CA ASP A 178 12.56 -20.79 -3.44
C ASP A 178 11.25 -21.08 -4.18
N LEU A 179 10.27 -20.17 -4.01
CA LEU A 179 9.00 -20.25 -4.69
C LEU A 179 9.19 -20.56 -6.19
N ARG A 180 10.15 -19.93 -6.87
CA ARG A 180 10.35 -20.07 -8.33
C ARG A 180 10.68 -21.48 -8.80
N THR A 181 11.19 -22.33 -7.91
CA THR A 181 11.61 -23.70 -8.24
C THR A 181 10.70 -24.76 -7.62
N GLU A 182 9.98 -24.42 -6.56
CA GLU A 182 9.09 -25.35 -5.86
C GLU A 182 7.80 -25.62 -6.65
N PRO A 183 7.26 -26.85 -6.55
CA PRO A 183 6.00 -27.19 -7.20
C PRO A 183 4.81 -26.48 -6.53
N GLN A 184 3.81 -26.09 -7.33
CA GLN A 184 2.61 -25.40 -6.82
C GLN A 184 1.86 -26.25 -5.78
N GLU A 185 1.92 -27.58 -5.88
CA GLU A 185 1.30 -28.51 -4.94
C GLU A 185 1.85 -28.38 -3.52
N LEU A 186 3.15 -28.07 -3.38
CA LEU A 186 3.77 -27.83 -2.08
C LEU A 186 3.26 -26.53 -1.46
N ILE A 187 3.16 -25.48 -2.28
CA ILE A 187 2.63 -24.17 -1.86
C ILE A 187 1.16 -24.31 -1.44
N ASP A 188 0.35 -24.96 -2.26
CA ASP A 188 -1.06 -25.23 -1.98
C ASP A 188 -1.25 -26.04 -0.68
N ARG A 189 -0.31 -26.95 -0.34
CA ARG A 189 -0.32 -27.68 0.94
C ARG A 189 -0.08 -26.75 2.13
N PHE A 190 0.96 -25.91 2.08
CA PHE A 190 1.23 -24.91 3.12
C PHE A 190 0.05 -23.95 3.29
N GLU A 191 -0.52 -23.51 2.17
CA GLU A 191 -1.67 -22.63 2.13
C GLU A 191 -2.93 -23.27 2.74
N ALA A 192 -3.18 -24.55 2.45
CA ALA A 192 -4.30 -25.27 3.05
C ALA A 192 -4.17 -25.40 4.58
N LEU A 193 -2.95 -25.57 5.09
CA LEU A 193 -2.68 -25.61 6.53
C LEU A 193 -2.87 -24.23 7.18
N ALA A 194 -2.30 -23.19 6.57
CA ALA A 194 -2.44 -21.81 7.03
C ALA A 194 -3.91 -21.37 7.05
N GLY A 195 -4.67 -21.68 5.99
CA GLY A 195 -6.11 -21.39 5.92
C GLY A 195 -6.91 -22.06 7.04
N ARG A 196 -6.63 -23.34 7.36
CA ARG A 196 -7.26 -24.02 8.50
C ARG A 196 -6.90 -23.38 9.83
N PHE A 197 -5.66 -22.92 9.97
CA PHE A 197 -5.20 -22.21 11.15
C PHE A 197 -5.94 -20.89 11.33
N PHE A 198 -5.98 -20.03 10.30
CA PHE A 198 -6.62 -18.71 10.40
C PHE A 198 -8.13 -18.80 10.68
N LEU A 199 -8.83 -19.80 10.15
CA LEU A 199 -10.26 -20.01 10.42
C LEU A 199 -10.57 -20.38 11.88
N LYS A 200 -9.57 -20.81 12.68
CA LYS A 200 -9.75 -21.11 14.11
C LYS A 200 -9.62 -19.89 15.01
N HIS A 201 -9.15 -18.76 14.50
CA HIS A 201 -8.81 -17.59 15.31
C HIS A 201 -9.52 -16.33 14.84
N THR A 202 -9.75 -15.42 15.76
CA THR A 202 -10.17 -14.05 15.49
C THR A 202 -8.96 -13.19 15.11
N LYS A 203 -9.19 -12.03 14.48
CA LYS A 203 -8.15 -11.03 14.18
C LYS A 203 -7.33 -10.65 15.42
N ALA A 204 -8.00 -10.50 16.57
CA ALA A 204 -7.35 -10.11 17.82
C ALA A 204 -6.44 -11.22 18.38
N GLU A 205 -6.91 -12.48 18.40
CA GLU A 205 -6.10 -13.64 18.79
C GLU A 205 -4.90 -13.79 17.87
N LEU A 206 -5.10 -13.65 16.55
CA LEU A 206 -4.03 -13.73 15.55
C LEU A 206 -2.98 -12.64 15.74
N MET A 207 -3.40 -11.40 16.02
CA MET A 207 -2.48 -10.29 16.25
C MET A 207 -1.65 -10.47 17.53
N GLN A 208 -2.27 -10.92 18.62
CA GLN A 208 -1.56 -11.20 19.88
C GLN A 208 -0.59 -12.38 19.71
N GLY A 209 -1.03 -13.45 19.05
CA GLY A 209 -0.19 -14.60 18.72
C GLY A 209 0.98 -14.22 17.81
N ALA A 210 0.75 -13.37 16.81
CA ALA A 210 1.79 -12.85 15.93
C ALA A 210 2.89 -12.11 16.71
N PHE A 211 2.55 -11.31 17.72
CA PHE A 211 3.55 -10.68 18.57
C PHE A 211 4.32 -11.68 19.43
N LYS A 212 3.61 -12.63 20.07
CA LYS A 212 4.20 -13.65 20.93
C LYS A 212 5.18 -14.54 20.16
N HIS A 213 4.75 -15.02 18.99
CA HIS A 213 5.51 -15.95 18.15
C HIS A 213 6.41 -15.24 17.13
N ARG A 214 6.44 -13.90 17.10
CA ARG A 214 7.22 -13.09 16.15
C ARG A 214 6.92 -13.41 14.69
N VAL A 215 5.65 -13.64 14.38
CA VAL A 215 5.16 -13.91 13.03
C VAL A 215 4.78 -12.60 12.35
N MET A 216 5.15 -12.45 11.08
CA MET A 216 4.70 -11.33 10.26
C MET A 216 3.27 -11.59 9.75
N LEU A 217 2.30 -11.28 10.60
CA LEU A 217 0.88 -11.42 10.31
C LEU A 217 0.15 -10.18 10.79
N PHE A 218 -0.79 -9.68 9.98
CA PHE A 218 -1.52 -8.45 10.31
C PHE A 218 -3.01 -8.58 10.03
N PRO A 219 -3.88 -8.07 10.91
CA PRO A 219 -5.31 -8.01 10.62
C PRO A 219 -5.59 -7.03 9.49
N ILE A 220 -6.56 -7.37 8.62
CA ILE A 220 -7.10 -6.42 7.65
C ILE A 220 -8.23 -5.68 8.34
N SER A 221 -7.92 -4.44 8.75
CA SER A 221 -8.82 -3.63 9.56
C SER A 221 -10.03 -3.13 8.77
N THR A 222 -11.20 -3.29 9.39
CA THR A 222 -12.44 -2.60 9.03
C THR A 222 -12.43 -1.17 9.57
N SER A 223 -13.40 -0.35 9.16
CA SER A 223 -13.58 1.01 9.73
C SER A 223 -13.80 0.98 11.24
N LYS A 224 -14.51 -0.01 11.77
CA LYS A 224 -14.71 -0.19 13.21
C LYS A 224 -13.38 -0.46 13.92
N ASP A 225 -12.57 -1.39 13.40
CA ASP A 225 -11.26 -1.71 13.98
C ASP A 225 -10.32 -0.49 14.00
N ILE A 226 -10.42 0.38 12.98
CA ILE A 226 -9.65 1.61 12.88
C ILE A 226 -10.09 2.64 13.93
N LEU A 227 -11.41 2.84 14.10
CA LEU A 227 -11.94 3.77 15.11
C LEU A 227 -11.66 3.30 16.55
N GLU A 228 -11.72 1.99 16.80
CA GLU A 228 -11.45 1.37 18.10
C GLU A 228 -9.96 1.03 18.32
N SER A 229 -9.08 1.44 17.40
CA SER A 229 -7.65 1.15 17.48
C SER A 229 -6.99 1.81 18.68
N ALA A 230 -6.49 1.00 19.62
CA ALA A 230 -5.72 1.47 20.77
C ALA A 230 -4.50 2.32 20.36
N GLN A 231 -3.86 1.97 19.25
CA GLN A 231 -2.69 2.70 18.75
C GLN A 231 -3.05 4.08 18.21
N LEU A 232 -4.18 4.23 17.52
CA LEU A 232 -4.63 5.53 17.00
C LEU A 232 -5.17 6.41 18.13
N ALA A 233 -5.86 5.82 19.10
CA ALA A 233 -6.29 6.52 20.31
C ALA A 233 -5.11 7.05 21.13
N ALA A 234 -4.07 6.24 21.36
CA ALA A 234 -2.87 6.65 22.08
C ALA A 234 -2.07 7.77 21.40
N ARG A 235 -2.28 7.96 20.08
CA ARG A 235 -1.68 9.03 19.29
C ARG A 235 -2.58 10.25 19.12
N GLU A 236 -3.72 10.29 19.81
CA GLU A 236 -4.71 11.35 19.73
C GLU A 236 -5.10 11.65 18.26
N PHE A 237 -5.17 10.60 17.43
CA PHE A 237 -5.38 10.76 15.99
C PHE A 237 -6.77 11.31 15.67
N TRP A 238 -7.79 10.87 16.43
CA TRP A 238 -9.16 11.34 16.30
C TRP A 238 -9.36 12.60 17.14
N VAL A 239 -9.67 13.70 16.48
CA VAL A 239 -9.95 14.99 17.12
C VAL A 239 -11.43 15.30 16.96
N GLN A 240 -12.09 15.63 18.06
CA GLN A 240 -13.46 16.12 18.05
C GLN A 240 -13.48 17.57 17.57
N LEU A 241 -14.27 17.83 16.53
CA LEU A 241 -14.43 19.15 15.95
C LEU A 241 -15.83 19.67 16.24
N GLU A 242 -15.91 20.85 16.87
CA GLU A 242 -17.16 21.57 17.00
C GLU A 242 -17.64 22.02 15.62
N HIS A 243 -18.92 21.79 15.34
CA HIS A 243 -19.59 22.23 14.13
C HIS A 243 -20.71 23.20 14.50
N PRO A 244 -20.42 24.50 14.70
CA PRO A 244 -21.38 25.48 15.21
C PRO A 244 -22.67 25.58 14.39
N GLU A 245 -22.57 25.43 13.07
CA GLU A 245 -23.70 25.48 12.15
C GLU A 245 -24.67 24.29 12.33
N LEU A 246 -24.18 23.17 12.85
CA LEU A 246 -24.96 21.95 13.08
C LEU A 246 -25.26 21.72 14.57
N GLY A 247 -24.74 22.57 15.46
CA GLY A 247 -24.93 22.44 16.91
C GLY A 247 -24.41 21.12 17.49
N THR A 248 -23.39 20.53 16.88
CA THR A 248 -22.85 19.21 17.25
C THR A 248 -21.33 19.22 17.27
N SER A 249 -20.74 18.17 17.84
CA SER A 249 -19.32 17.86 17.75
C SER A 249 -19.21 16.52 17.01
N ILE A 250 -18.33 16.46 16.00
CA ILE A 250 -18.06 15.26 15.19
C ILE A 250 -16.61 14.83 15.32
#